data_AF-A0A1Q9GJ20-F1
#
_entry.id   AF-A0A1Q9GJ20-F1
#
_cell.length_a   1.000
_cell.length_b   1.000
_cell.length_c   1.000
_cell.angle_alpha   90.00
_cell.angle_beta   90.00
_cell.angle_gamma   90.00
#
_symmetry.space_group_name_H-M   'P 1'
#
loop_
_entity.id
_entity.type
_entity.pdbx_description
1 polymer ?
#
loop_
_entity_poly.entity_id
_entity_poly.type
_entity_poly.pdbx_seq_one_letter_code
_entity_poly.pdbx_strand_id
1 'polypeptide(L)'
;MKPLNYAILKYFTTVEKASTVEVMDTLSPMYGSFKAFTKNAILEALLTAEANGLLESAGSKMSKEDELILYFRAHEEGAKTINRYIID
;
A
#
# COMPACT_ATOMS: atom_id res chain seq x y z
N MET A 1 -13.55 4.99 10.70
CA MET A 1 -12.78 5.13 9.44
C MET A 1 -11.42 5.70 9.78
N LYS A 2 -10.33 5.09 9.30
CA LYS A 2 -8.95 5.54 9.56
C LYS A 2 -8.45 6.38 8.37
N PRO A 3 -7.42 7.23 8.53
CA PRO A 3 -6.84 7.97 7.41
C PRO A 3 -6.42 7.04 6.26
N LEU A 4 -6.49 7.50 5.00
CA LEU A 4 -6.18 6.70 3.82
C LEU A 4 -4.81 6.01 3.92
N ASN A 5 -3.76 6.75 4.28
CA ASN A 5 -2.42 6.17 4.41
C ASN A 5 -2.35 5.08 5.49
N TYR A 6 -3.15 5.19 6.55
CA TYR A 6 -3.21 4.16 7.59
C TYR A 6 -3.92 2.91 7.09
N ALA A 7 -4.98 3.08 6.29
CA ALA A 7 -5.67 1.97 5.64
C ALA A 7 -4.75 1.24 4.64
N ILE A 8 -3.96 1.99 3.86
CA ILE A 8 -2.96 1.42 2.95
C ILE A 8 -1.98 0.56 3.75
N LEU A 9 -1.33 1.11 4.78
CA LEU A 9 -0.35 0.36 5.58
C LEU A 9 -0.96 -0.89 6.25
N LYS A 10 -2.17 -0.76 6.84
CA LYS A 10 -2.84 -1.90 7.47
C LYS A 10 -3.17 -3.01 6.49
N TYR A 11 -3.53 -2.70 5.25
CA TYR A 11 -3.76 -3.71 4.23
C TYR A 11 -2.52 -4.59 3.99
N PHE A 12 -1.31 -4.03 4.00
CA PHE A 12 -0.07 -4.82 3.87
C PHE A 12 0.22 -5.74 5.06
N THR A 13 -0.48 -5.59 6.19
CA THR A 13 -0.40 -6.54 7.30
C THR A 13 -1.31 -7.76 7.14
N THR A 14 -2.19 -7.75 6.13
CA THR A 14 -3.17 -8.82 5.87
C THR A 14 -2.89 -9.60 4.59
N VAL A 15 -1.89 -9.20 3.79
CA VAL A 15 -1.53 -9.83 2.52
C VAL A 15 -0.03 -10.05 2.44
N GLU A 16 0.41 -11.04 1.66
CA GLU A 16 1.84 -11.31 1.45
C GLU A 16 2.54 -10.18 0.71
N LYS A 17 1.88 -9.62 -0.31
CA LYS A 17 2.32 -8.44 -1.06
C LYS A 17 1.15 -7.85 -1.84
N ALA A 18 1.27 -6.59 -2.25
CA ALA A 18 0.30 -5.94 -3.12
C ALA A 18 0.95 -4.85 -3.98
N SER A 19 0.33 -4.61 -5.12
CA SER A 19 0.61 -3.50 -6.02
C SER A 19 -0.31 -2.30 -5.75
N THR A 20 0.00 -1.14 -6.34
CA THR A 20 -0.87 0.05 -6.26
C THR A 20 -2.29 -0.23 -6.77
N VAL A 21 -2.44 -1.11 -7.77
CA VAL A 21 -3.73 -1.49 -8.34
C VAL A 21 -4.55 -2.29 -7.33
N GLU A 22 -3.95 -3.30 -6.71
CA GLU A 22 -4.64 -4.14 -5.71
C GLU A 22 -5.02 -3.33 -4.44
N VAL A 23 -4.18 -2.37 -4.05
CA VAL A 23 -4.51 -1.41 -2.98
C VAL A 23 -5.73 -0.57 -3.37
N MET A 24 -5.76 -0.04 -4.60
CA MET A 24 -6.89 0.74 -5.10
C MET A 24 -8.17 -0.08 -5.14
N ASP A 25 -8.13 -1.29 -5.70
CA ASP A 25 -9.30 -2.16 -5.81
C ASP A 25 -9.86 -2.51 -4.43
N THR A 26 -8.99 -2.82 -3.47
CA THR A 26 -9.39 -3.18 -2.11
C THR A 26 -10.00 -2.00 -1.34
N LEU A 27 -9.44 -0.80 -1.49
CA LEU A 27 -9.84 0.36 -0.69
C LEU A 27 -10.91 1.23 -1.35
N SER A 28 -11.17 1.05 -2.66
CA SER A 28 -12.15 1.83 -3.42
C SER A 28 -13.55 1.91 -2.77
N PRO A 29 -14.12 0.83 -2.19
CA PRO A 29 -15.45 0.91 -1.57
C PRO A 29 -15.56 1.92 -0.43
N MET A 30 -14.47 2.20 0.29
CA MET A 30 -14.46 3.14 1.42
C MET A 30 -13.79 4.49 1.11
N TYR A 31 -12.79 4.49 0.25
CA TYR A 31 -11.93 5.66 0.00
C TYR A 31 -12.02 6.20 -1.43
N GLY A 32 -12.77 5.56 -2.32
CA GLY A 32 -12.83 5.92 -3.74
C GLY A 32 -13.28 7.36 -4.03
N SER A 33 -14.01 7.99 -3.10
CA SER A 33 -14.45 9.39 -3.22
C SER A 33 -13.42 10.41 -2.70
N PHE A 34 -12.29 9.96 -2.13
CA PHE A 34 -11.29 10.86 -1.57
C PHE A 34 -10.47 11.48 -2.70
N LYS A 35 -10.24 12.79 -2.65
CA LYS A 35 -9.39 13.50 -3.62
C LYS A 35 -7.98 12.90 -3.71
N ALA A 36 -7.45 12.36 -2.61
CA ALA A 36 -6.14 11.73 -2.55
C ALA A 36 -6.14 10.26 -3.03
N PHE A 37 -7.30 9.69 -3.40
CA PHE A 37 -7.40 8.32 -3.89
C PHE A 37 -7.04 8.21 -5.37
N THR A 38 -5.77 8.47 -5.66
CA THR A 38 -5.20 8.38 -7.02
C THR A 38 -4.02 7.43 -7.02
N LYS A 39 -3.73 6.81 -8.17
CA LYS A 39 -2.60 5.88 -8.33
C LYS A 39 -1.28 6.51 -7.88
N ASN A 40 -1.03 7.76 -8.25
CA ASN A 40 0.20 8.48 -7.89
C ASN A 40 0.32 8.73 -6.39
N ALA A 41 -0.74 9.18 -5.74
CA ALA A 41 -0.73 9.43 -4.30
C ALA A 41 -0.57 8.13 -3.49
N ILE A 42 -1.18 7.03 -3.96
CA ILE A 42 -1.00 5.71 -3.34
C ILE A 42 0.43 5.23 -3.56
N LEU A 43 0.99 5.35 -4.78
CA LEU A 43 2.37 4.98 -5.05
C LEU A 43 3.36 5.77 -4.17
N GLU A 44 3.16 7.07 -4.02
CA GLU A 44 3.96 7.92 -3.14
C GLU A 44 3.88 7.47 -1.68
N ALA A 45 2.70 7.06 -1.20
CA ALA A 45 2.55 6.50 0.14
C ALA A 45 3.31 5.18 0.31
N LEU A 46 3.31 4.30 -0.70
CA LEU A 46 4.06 3.04 -0.67
C LEU A 46 5.57 3.27 -0.67
N LEU A 47 6.07 4.17 -1.53
CA LEU A 47 7.48 4.54 -1.58
C LEU A 47 7.94 5.21 -0.28
N THR A 48 7.11 6.05 0.32
CA THR A 48 7.38 6.65 1.63
C THR A 48 7.45 5.58 2.72
N ALA A 49 6.55 4.60 2.69
CA ALA A 49 6.55 3.50 3.64
C ALA A 49 7.79 2.60 3.47
N GLU A 50 8.23 2.37 2.24
CA GLU A 50 9.48 1.67 1.94
C GLU A 50 10.71 2.45 2.45
N ALA A 51 10.80 3.75 2.15
CA ALA A 51 11.88 4.60 2.62
C ALA A 51 11.97 4.67 4.16
N ASN A 52 10.83 4.53 4.84
CA ASN A 52 10.74 4.48 6.30
C ASN A 52 10.93 3.07 6.89
N GLY A 53 11.21 2.05 6.08
CA GLY A 53 11.43 0.68 6.53
C GLY A 53 10.17 -0.02 7.07
N LEU A 54 8.99 0.42 6.65
CA LEU A 54 7.72 -0.26 6.97
C LEU A 54 7.36 -1.31 5.93
N LEU A 55 7.72 -1.05 4.68
CA LEU A 55 7.54 -1.95 3.54
C LEU A 55 8.88 -2.19 2.83
N GLU A 56 8.91 -3.17 1.96
CA GLU A 56 10.01 -3.41 1.02
C GLU A 56 9.48 -3.81 -0.36
N SER A 57 10.25 -3.49 -1.40
CA SER A 57 10.00 -3.96 -2.76
C SER A 57 9.95 -5.49 -2.83
N ALA A 58 8.87 -6.01 -3.42
CA ALA A 58 8.55 -7.44 -3.55
C ALA A 58 8.46 -7.91 -5.02
N GLY A 59 9.18 -7.21 -5.91
CA GLY A 59 9.25 -7.48 -7.34
C GLY A 59 8.45 -6.51 -8.20
N SER A 60 8.49 -6.72 -9.51
CA SER A 60 7.82 -5.89 -10.49
C SER A 60 7.35 -6.71 -11.70
N LYS A 61 6.37 -6.19 -12.43
CA LYS A 61 5.96 -6.72 -13.75
C LYS A 61 5.63 -5.58 -14.71
N MET A 62 5.76 -5.84 -16.01
CA MET A 62 5.19 -4.97 -17.03
C MET A 62 3.70 -5.30 -17.21
N SER A 63 2.86 -4.28 -17.31
CA SER A 63 1.45 -4.43 -17.70
C SER A 63 1.32 -4.65 -19.21
N LYS A 64 0.09 -4.87 -19.69
CA LYS A 64 -0.18 -4.98 -21.14
C LYS A 64 -0.10 -3.64 -21.86
N GLU A 65 -0.16 -2.56 -21.09
CA GLU A 65 -0.13 -1.16 -21.52
C GLU A 65 1.27 -0.53 -21.36
N ASP A 66 2.32 -1.37 -21.27
CA ASP A 66 3.72 -0.96 -21.08
C ASP A 66 3.98 -0.14 -19.80
N GLU A 67 3.17 -0.33 -18.75
CA GLU A 67 3.40 0.28 -17.45
C GLU A 67 4.15 -0.67 -16.50
N LEU A 68 5.17 -0.16 -15.81
CA LEU A 68 5.85 -0.88 -14.74
C LEU A 68 4.97 -0.91 -13.47
N ILE A 69 4.57 -2.10 -13.04
CA ILE A 69 3.82 -2.33 -11.80
C ILE A 69 4.78 -2.85 -10.74
N LEU A 70 4.93 -2.09 -9.66
CA LEU A 70 5.71 -2.47 -8.48
C LEU A 70 4.82 -3.19 -7.46
N TYR A 71 5.40 -4.20 -6.81
CA TYR A 71 4.81 -4.88 -5.67
C TYR A 71 5.59 -4.52 -4.41
N PHE A 72 4.88 -4.36 -3.31
CA PHE A 72 5.44 -4.11 -1.99
C PHE A 72 4.97 -5.16 -1.00
N ARG A 73 5.72 -5.38 0.08
CA ARG A 73 5.27 -6.18 1.22
C ARG A 73 5.71 -5.58 2.53
N ALA A 74 4.96 -5.85 3.60
CA ALA A 74 5.45 -5.64 4.95
C ALA A 74 6.28 -6.86 5.36
N HIS A 75 7.56 -6.66 5.66
CA HIS A 75 8.33 -7.69 6.38
C HIS A 75 7.85 -7.80 7.84
N GLU A 76 8.30 -8.81 8.57
CA GLU A 76 7.80 -9.13 9.91
C GLU A 76 7.84 -7.91 10.86
N GLU A 77 8.99 -7.24 10.97
CA GLU A 77 9.15 -6.04 11.82
C GLU A 77 8.31 -4.84 11.34
N GLY A 78 8.15 -4.68 10.02
CA GLY A 78 7.30 -3.63 9.44
C GLY A 78 5.85 -3.85 9.80
N ALA A 79 5.36 -5.10 9.66
CA ALA A 79 4.00 -5.48 10.03
C ALA A 79 3.75 -5.31 11.54
N LYS A 80 4.69 -5.70 12.40
CA LYS A 80 4.61 -5.46 13.86
C LYS A 80 4.53 -3.97 14.17
N THR A 81 5.36 -3.15 13.53
CA THR A 81 5.39 -1.69 13.72
C THR A 81 4.06 -1.06 13.30
N ILE A 82 3.56 -1.40 12.11
CA ILE A 82 2.26 -0.94 11.60
C ILE A 82 1.14 -1.30 12.59
N ASN A 83 1.07 -2.56 13.03
CA ASN A 83 0.04 -3.02 13.96
C ASN A 83 0.15 -2.40 15.36
N ARG A 84 1.36 -2.03 15.80
CA ARG A 84 1.57 -1.34 17.07
C ARG A 84 1.03 0.09 17.06
N TYR A 85 1.20 0.83 15.96
CA TYR A 85 0.85 2.25 15.89
C TYR A 85 -0.52 2.53 15.26
N ILE A 86 -1.05 1.58 14.47
CA ILE A 86 -2.34 1.72 13.79
C ILE A 86 -3.31 0.67 14.34
N ILE A 87 -4.12 1.11 15.30
CA ILE A 87 -5.18 0.30 15.90
C ILE A 87 -6.39 0.23 14.95
N ASP A 88 -7.11 -0.89 14.99
CA ASP A 88 -8.31 -1.11 14.18
C ASP A 88 -9.51 -0.27 14.62
#